data_AF-A0AA36IUG1-F1
#
_entry.id   AF-A0AA36IUG1-F1
#
_cell.length_a   1.000
_cell.length_b   1.000
_cell.length_c   1.000
_cell.angle_alpha   90.00
_cell.angle_beta   90.00
_cell.angle_gamma   90.00
#
_symmetry.space_group_name_H-M   'P 1'
#
loop_
_entity.id
_entity.type
_entity.pdbx_description
1 polymer ?
#
loop_
_entity_poly.entity_id
_entity_poly.type
_entity_poly.pdbx_seq_one_letter_code
_entity_poly.pdbx_strand_id
1 'polypeptide(L)'
;MMEDGSSSSSSEDSDSSSSSSSRPGIKKEEAKELKTKIEVKSEEESESSSSEEEVDDDLSDLDAEEEVDLEDVQGPGAMGMKDLIVTEEPVPLDPSYPGNWIGAPPLGAPGFNRFAARVMWNAGIGKKKEPAITQGGCPPLQPHQKAVAFLLHPQSPVSRLLVDHPTGSGKTREMIQVLDNYFLDPRPKVPIFPKDPVCRNFYVELLRWPSRYRDFFSCLRPQDAVQACGCSEWRRRRAELWDLAE
;
A
#
# COMPACT_ATOMS: atom_id res chain seq x y z
N MET A 1 50.58 35.34 -31.02
CA MET A 1 51.00 36.25 -32.12
C MET A 1 50.89 35.47 -33.41
N MET A 2 50.57 36.16 -34.50
CA MET A 2 50.08 35.61 -35.76
C MET A 2 48.65 35.06 -35.65
N GLU A 3 47.87 35.33 -36.69
CA GLU A 3 46.41 35.25 -36.75
C GLU A 3 46.01 34.58 -38.10
N ASP A 4 44.79 34.84 -38.58
CA ASP A 4 44.22 34.45 -39.89
C ASP A 4 43.96 32.94 -40.14
N GLY A 5 42.82 32.50 -40.68
CA GLY A 5 41.56 33.19 -40.99
C GLY A 5 41.14 33.12 -42.47
N SER A 6 40.10 32.34 -42.80
CA SER A 6 39.31 32.43 -44.06
C SER A 6 38.11 31.46 -44.04
N SER A 7 37.10 31.68 -44.89
CA SER A 7 35.78 31.02 -44.81
C SER A 7 34.99 31.01 -46.13
N SER A 8 34.41 29.87 -46.54
CA SER A 8 33.44 29.76 -47.67
C SER A 8 32.79 28.36 -47.77
N SER A 9 31.68 28.14 -48.51
CA SER A 9 30.29 28.52 -48.18
C SER A 9 29.27 28.12 -49.28
N SER A 10 28.88 26.84 -49.39
CA SER A 10 27.81 26.36 -50.29
C SER A 10 27.22 25.04 -49.77
N SER A 11 25.92 24.81 -49.54
CA SER A 11 24.66 25.14 -50.26
C SER A 11 24.36 24.26 -51.47
N GLU A 12 23.32 23.43 -51.40
CA GLU A 12 22.27 23.30 -52.44
C GLU A 12 21.09 22.44 -51.96
N ASP A 13 19.88 22.80 -52.39
CA ASP A 13 18.59 22.24 -51.96
C ASP A 13 18.00 21.24 -52.98
N SER A 14 16.95 20.51 -52.60
CA SER A 14 15.97 19.95 -53.55
C SER A 14 14.67 19.51 -52.85
N ASP A 15 13.61 20.31 -53.01
CA ASP A 15 12.23 19.93 -52.69
C ASP A 15 11.65 18.91 -53.68
N SER A 16 10.57 18.21 -53.28
CA SER A 16 9.61 17.62 -54.21
C SER A 16 8.24 17.43 -53.55
N SER A 17 7.19 18.02 -54.15
CA SER A 17 5.87 18.19 -53.51
C SER A 17 4.70 17.85 -54.43
N SER A 18 3.69 17.14 -53.90
CA SER A 18 2.33 17.03 -54.45
C SER A 18 1.39 16.50 -53.34
N SER A 19 0.26 17.12 -52.92
CA SER A 19 -0.94 17.60 -53.64
C SER A 19 -1.67 16.46 -54.39
N SER A 20 -2.98 16.22 -54.27
CA SER A 20 -4.12 16.89 -53.57
C SER A 20 -5.24 15.82 -53.32
N SER A 21 -6.56 16.03 -53.05
CA SER A 21 -7.47 17.19 -53.01
C SER A 21 -8.78 16.89 -52.23
N SER A 22 -9.48 17.94 -51.77
CA SER A 22 -10.95 18.09 -51.72
C SER A 22 -11.88 17.27 -50.77
N ARG A 23 -12.80 18.02 -50.14
CA ARG A 23 -14.08 17.62 -49.48
C ARG A 23 -15.20 17.40 -50.56
N PRO A 24 -16.47 16.95 -50.28
CA PRO A 24 -17.27 17.06 -49.03
C PRO A 24 -18.32 15.95 -48.71
N GLY A 25 -19.16 16.15 -47.67
CA GLY A 25 -20.61 15.81 -47.77
C GLY A 25 -21.25 14.78 -46.82
N ILE A 26 -21.71 15.24 -45.65
CA ILE A 26 -22.94 14.85 -44.88
C ILE A 26 -23.70 13.55 -45.26
N LYS A 27 -23.94 12.65 -44.26
CA LYS A 27 -25.27 12.07 -43.98
C LYS A 27 -25.39 11.43 -42.56
N LYS A 28 -26.60 10.99 -42.22
CA LYS A 28 -27.12 10.59 -40.90
C LYS A 28 -27.36 9.06 -40.83
N GLU A 29 -27.98 8.58 -39.75
CA GLU A 29 -28.54 7.22 -39.54
C GLU A 29 -27.52 6.06 -39.36
N GLU A 30 -27.83 4.98 -38.64
CA GLU A 30 -28.65 4.84 -37.42
C GLU A 30 -28.18 3.57 -36.64
N ALA A 31 -28.85 3.21 -35.55
CA ALA A 31 -28.43 2.13 -34.67
C ALA A 31 -28.62 0.71 -35.26
N LYS A 32 -27.75 -0.24 -34.86
CA LYS A 32 -28.19 -1.64 -34.69
C LYS A 32 -27.44 -2.40 -33.61
N GLU A 33 -28.17 -3.35 -33.05
CA GLU A 33 -27.92 -4.07 -31.80
C GLU A 33 -27.21 -5.41 -32.08
N LEU A 34 -26.21 -5.76 -31.25
CA LEU A 34 -25.51 -7.05 -31.32
C LEU A 34 -25.74 -7.86 -30.04
N LYS A 35 -26.83 -8.63 -30.03
CA LYS A 35 -27.07 -9.68 -29.02
C LYS A 35 -26.41 -11.00 -29.45
N THR A 36 -25.28 -11.34 -28.85
CA THR A 36 -24.68 -12.68 -28.97
C THR A 36 -25.47 -13.69 -28.13
N LYS A 37 -26.22 -14.55 -28.80
CA LYS A 37 -26.90 -15.71 -28.22
C LYS A 37 -25.85 -16.73 -27.75
N ILE A 38 -25.78 -16.98 -26.44
CA ILE A 38 -25.09 -18.16 -25.89
C ILE A 38 -26.16 -19.22 -25.60
N GLU A 39 -25.90 -20.44 -26.06
CA GLU A 39 -26.82 -21.57 -26.00
C GLU A 39 -26.25 -22.59 -24.99
N VAL A 40 -26.94 -22.79 -23.87
CA VAL A 40 -26.56 -23.78 -22.85
C VAL A 40 -27.59 -24.90 -22.88
N LYS A 41 -27.10 -26.14 -23.04
CA LYS A 41 -27.91 -27.35 -23.17
C LYS A 41 -28.30 -27.89 -21.78
N SER A 42 -29.55 -28.34 -21.64
CA SER A 42 -30.11 -28.96 -20.44
C SER A 42 -30.57 -30.39 -20.71
N GLU A 43 -30.17 -31.32 -19.85
CA GLU A 43 -30.69 -32.70 -19.63
C GLU A 43 -30.08 -33.07 -18.25
N GLU A 44 -30.89 -33.29 -17.20
CA GLU A 44 -31.28 -34.62 -16.66
C GLU A 44 -30.13 -35.38 -15.96
N GLU A 45 -30.26 -36.09 -14.85
CA GLU A 45 -31.25 -36.13 -13.74
C GLU A 45 -30.63 -37.05 -12.64
N SER A 46 -30.77 -36.78 -11.34
CA SER A 46 -30.51 -37.80 -10.29
C SER A 46 -31.05 -37.39 -8.91
N GLU A 47 -31.99 -38.16 -8.37
CA GLU A 47 -32.45 -38.03 -6.99
C GLU A 47 -31.49 -38.70 -5.99
N SER A 48 -31.33 -38.12 -4.80
CA SER A 48 -30.96 -38.87 -3.59
C SER A 48 -31.34 -38.06 -2.35
N SER A 49 -31.80 -38.72 -1.29
CA SER A 49 -32.25 -38.07 -0.06
C SER A 49 -31.25 -38.23 1.08
N SER A 50 -31.15 -37.21 1.94
CA SER A 50 -30.60 -37.37 3.28
C SER A 50 -31.22 -36.38 4.26
N SER A 51 -31.46 -36.93 5.45
CA SER A 51 -31.84 -36.35 6.74
C SER A 51 -31.31 -34.95 7.09
N GLU A 52 -32.19 -34.19 7.76
CA GLU A 52 -31.99 -33.59 9.09
C GLU A 52 -30.61 -33.00 9.44
N GLU A 53 -30.58 -31.69 9.70
CA GLU A 53 -30.27 -31.15 11.05
C GLU A 53 -30.83 -29.73 11.16
N GLU A 54 -31.50 -29.40 12.28
CA GLU A 54 -31.92 -28.03 12.61
C GLU A 54 -30.79 -27.34 13.37
N VAL A 55 -30.40 -26.14 12.93
CA VAL A 55 -29.41 -25.30 13.61
C VAL A 55 -30.00 -23.90 13.78
N ASP A 56 -30.50 -23.63 14.99
CA ASP A 56 -30.82 -22.27 15.44
C ASP A 56 -29.52 -21.48 15.65
N ASP A 57 -28.97 -20.91 14.58
CA ASP A 57 -27.92 -19.89 14.67
C ASP A 57 -28.55 -18.59 15.19
N ASP A 58 -28.56 -18.47 16.52
CA ASP A 58 -29.18 -17.38 17.28
C ASP A 58 -28.38 -16.08 17.14
N LEU A 59 -28.64 -15.33 16.06
CA LEU A 59 -27.97 -14.07 15.69
C LEU A 59 -28.38 -12.86 16.57
N SER A 60 -28.65 -13.09 17.86
CA SER A 60 -29.34 -12.15 18.77
C SER A 60 -28.43 -11.38 19.74
N ASP A 61 -27.15 -11.17 19.41
CA ASP A 61 -26.19 -10.42 20.28
C ASP A 61 -25.43 -9.31 19.52
N LEU A 62 -26.20 -8.36 18.97
CA LEU A 62 -25.70 -7.12 18.32
C LEU A 62 -26.45 -5.86 18.79
N ASP A 63 -26.85 -5.81 20.07
CA ASP A 63 -27.46 -4.61 20.68
C ASP A 63 -26.93 -4.37 22.11
N ALA A 64 -25.60 -4.29 22.22
CA ALA A 64 -24.88 -3.95 23.44
C ALA A 64 -24.36 -2.50 23.37
N GLU A 65 -25.28 -1.52 23.37
CA GLU A 65 -24.92 -0.13 23.68
C GLU A 65 -24.61 -0.01 25.18
N GLU A 66 -23.36 -0.32 25.54
CA GLU A 66 -22.82 -0.16 26.89
C GLU A 66 -22.77 1.34 27.25
N GLU A 67 -23.73 1.78 28.07
CA GLU A 67 -23.78 3.16 28.59
C GLU A 67 -22.51 3.46 29.40
N VAL A 68 -21.60 4.24 28.82
CA VAL A 68 -20.38 4.69 29.49
C VAL A 68 -20.72 5.67 30.61
N ASP A 69 -20.72 5.17 31.84
CA ASP A 69 -20.92 5.95 33.06
C ASP A 69 -19.90 7.10 33.14
N LEU A 70 -20.36 8.32 32.89
CA LEU A 70 -19.57 9.55 32.98
C LEU A 70 -19.51 10.03 34.43
N GLU A 71 -18.92 9.22 35.33
CA GLU A 71 -18.59 9.70 36.68
C GLU A 71 -17.58 10.85 36.61
N ASP A 72 -17.93 11.97 37.22
CA ASP A 72 -17.18 13.23 37.21
C ASP A 72 -15.79 13.09 37.88
N VAL A 73 -14.75 12.80 37.09
CA VAL A 73 -13.35 12.76 37.56
C VAL A 73 -12.83 14.19 37.79
N GLN A 74 -13.42 14.91 38.75
CA GLN A 74 -12.95 16.20 39.26
C GLN A 74 -11.76 16.05 40.21
N GLY A 75 -10.76 15.27 39.78
CA GLY A 75 -9.46 15.22 40.42
C GLY A 75 -8.68 16.51 40.13
N PRO A 76 -7.95 17.09 41.12
CA PRO A 76 -7.10 18.27 40.91
C PRO A 76 -5.79 17.92 40.17
N GLY A 77 -5.91 17.23 39.03
CA GLY A 77 -4.83 16.72 38.18
C GLY A 77 -4.65 17.46 36.84
N ALA A 78 -5.34 18.59 36.64
CA ALA A 78 -5.33 19.37 35.39
C ALA A 78 -4.01 20.13 35.12
N MET A 79 -2.86 19.55 35.49
CA MET A 79 -1.53 20.07 35.14
C MET A 79 -1.20 19.82 33.66
N GLY A 80 -1.68 20.73 32.82
CA GLY A 80 -0.94 21.19 31.65
C GLY A 80 -0.62 20.17 30.56
N MET A 81 -1.63 19.81 29.75
CA MET A 81 -1.39 19.43 28.34
C MET A 81 -0.99 20.65 27.48
N LYS A 82 -0.10 21.51 28.00
CA LYS A 82 0.39 22.70 27.31
C LYS A 82 1.86 22.51 26.96
N ASP A 83 2.14 22.70 25.68
CA ASP A 83 3.47 22.88 25.11
C ASP A 83 4.49 21.76 25.36
N LEU A 84 4.04 20.50 25.20
CA LEU A 84 4.89 19.49 24.54
C LEU A 84 5.04 19.82 23.04
N ILE A 85 5.58 21.02 22.75
CA ILE A 85 6.14 21.34 21.44
C ILE A 85 7.46 20.58 21.36
N VAL A 86 7.36 19.27 21.10
CA VAL A 86 8.51 18.45 20.72
C VAL A 86 9.10 19.10 19.48
N THR A 87 10.34 19.58 19.60
CA THR A 87 11.07 20.09 18.44
C THR A 87 11.28 18.90 17.51
N GLU A 88 10.50 18.83 16.42
CA GLU A 88 10.52 17.67 15.54
C GLU A 88 11.89 17.57 14.86
N GLU A 89 12.74 16.66 15.35
CA GLU A 89 13.98 16.34 14.66
C GLU A 89 13.63 15.80 13.26
N PRO A 90 14.31 16.29 12.20
CA PRO A 90 13.97 15.93 10.84
C PRO A 90 14.19 14.43 10.62
N VAL A 91 13.13 13.71 10.24
CA VAL A 91 13.19 12.26 10.01
C VAL A 91 14.32 11.95 9.01
N PRO A 92 15.24 11.02 9.33
CA PRO A 92 16.34 10.67 8.44
C PRO A 92 15.85 10.29 7.04
N LEU A 93 16.47 10.88 6.01
CA LEU A 93 16.15 10.59 4.62
C LEU A 93 16.48 9.12 4.31
N ASP A 94 15.50 8.34 3.87
CA ASP A 94 15.73 6.98 3.40
C ASP A 94 16.26 7.04 1.95
N PRO A 95 17.50 6.56 1.69
CA PRO A 95 18.06 6.55 0.33
C PRO A 95 17.45 5.46 -0.56
N SER A 96 16.65 4.54 0.00
CA SER A 96 15.94 3.51 -0.76
C SER A 96 14.57 3.98 -1.28
N TYR A 97 14.04 5.10 -0.78
CA TYR A 97 12.73 5.61 -1.18
C TYR A 97 12.75 6.17 -2.63
N PRO A 98 12.01 5.57 -3.58
CA PRO A 98 12.11 5.94 -5.00
C PRO A 98 11.19 7.10 -5.41
N GLY A 99 10.57 7.80 -4.46
CA GLY A 99 9.59 8.85 -4.74
C GLY A 99 10.18 10.25 -4.89
N ASN A 100 10.25 10.75 -6.12
CA ASN A 100 10.57 12.15 -6.39
C ASN A 100 9.29 13.01 -6.40
N TRP A 101 9.15 13.87 -5.39
CA TRP A 101 7.99 14.76 -5.21
C TRP A 101 8.29 16.24 -5.51
N ILE A 102 9.41 16.55 -6.18
CA ILE A 102 9.76 17.93 -6.56
C ILE A 102 8.69 18.48 -7.51
N GLY A 103 8.08 19.62 -7.14
CA GLY A 103 6.99 20.23 -7.90
C GLY A 103 5.62 19.58 -7.70
N ALA A 104 5.44 18.78 -6.64
CA ALA A 104 4.12 18.27 -6.26
C ALA A 104 3.15 19.43 -5.95
N PRO A 105 1.90 19.40 -6.47
CA PRO A 105 0.83 20.25 -5.97
C PRO A 105 0.53 19.98 -4.49
N PRO A 106 -0.11 20.91 -3.76
CA PRO A 106 -0.61 20.64 -2.41
C PRO A 106 -1.61 19.47 -2.38
N LEU A 107 -1.74 18.80 -1.23
CA LEU A 107 -2.76 17.76 -1.03
C LEU A 107 -4.16 18.33 -1.29
N GLY A 108 -4.99 17.57 -1.99
CA GLY A 108 -6.35 17.99 -2.39
C GLY A 108 -6.40 19.01 -3.53
N ALA A 109 -5.28 19.60 -3.96
CA ALA A 109 -5.28 20.54 -5.07
C ALA A 109 -5.55 19.84 -6.42
N PRO A 110 -6.23 20.52 -7.38
CA PRO A 110 -6.43 19.99 -8.73
C PRO A 110 -5.13 19.53 -9.37
N GLY A 111 -5.13 18.29 -9.88
CA GLY A 111 -3.94 17.68 -10.50
C GLY A 111 -3.02 16.90 -9.56
N PHE A 112 -3.16 17.00 -8.22
CA PHE A 112 -2.33 16.22 -7.28
C PHE A 112 -2.38 14.71 -7.58
N ASN A 113 -3.56 14.13 -7.74
CA ASN A 113 -3.72 12.69 -8.02
C ASN A 113 -3.01 12.27 -9.33
N ARG A 114 -3.00 13.14 -10.35
CA ARG A 114 -2.30 12.90 -11.64
C ARG A 114 -0.78 13.04 -11.50
N PHE A 115 -0.31 13.86 -10.56
CA PHE A 115 1.11 13.95 -10.19
C PHE A 115 1.53 12.69 -9.42
N ALA A 116 0.83 12.36 -8.32
CA ALA A 116 1.10 11.19 -7.49
C ALA A 116 1.10 9.87 -8.30
N ALA A 117 0.12 9.68 -9.20
CA ALA A 117 0.08 8.51 -10.09
C ALA A 117 1.31 8.42 -11.02
N ARG A 118 1.82 9.57 -11.50
CA ARG A 118 3.05 9.61 -12.33
C ARG A 118 4.29 9.29 -11.50
N VAL A 119 4.38 9.80 -10.28
CA VAL A 119 5.48 9.52 -9.35
C VAL A 119 5.51 8.03 -8.98
N MET A 120 4.36 7.45 -8.62
CA MET A 120 4.20 6.01 -8.40
C MET A 120 4.60 5.17 -9.63
N TRP A 121 4.15 5.55 -10.83
CA TRP A 121 4.50 4.85 -12.08
C TRP A 121 6.00 4.90 -12.38
N ASN A 122 6.63 6.04 -12.17
CA ASN A 122 8.08 6.22 -12.37
C ASN A 122 8.88 5.39 -11.35
N ALA A 123 8.48 5.39 -10.08
CA ALA A 123 9.00 4.53 -9.02
C ALA A 123 8.73 3.02 -9.25
N GLY A 124 7.90 2.66 -10.22
CA GLY A 124 7.60 1.27 -10.58
C GLY A 124 6.56 0.60 -9.69
N ILE A 125 5.83 1.37 -8.87
CA ILE A 125 4.69 0.89 -8.08
C ILE A 125 3.63 0.32 -9.03
N GLY A 126 2.99 -0.78 -8.64
CA GLY A 126 2.00 -1.49 -9.45
C GLY A 126 2.56 -2.31 -10.62
N LYS A 127 3.82 -2.15 -11.03
CA LYS A 127 4.42 -2.98 -12.08
C LYS A 127 4.63 -4.40 -11.58
N LYS A 128 4.14 -5.40 -12.32
CA LYS A 128 4.44 -6.82 -12.09
C LYS A 128 5.93 -7.05 -12.38
N LYS A 129 6.76 -7.10 -11.34
CA LYS A 129 8.01 -7.85 -11.39
C LYS A 129 7.66 -9.33 -11.24
N GLU A 130 8.24 -10.19 -12.06
CA GLU A 130 8.21 -11.63 -11.81
C GLU A 130 8.97 -11.90 -10.50
N PRO A 131 8.37 -12.61 -9.53
CA PRO A 131 9.08 -12.97 -8.32
C PRO A 131 10.06 -14.10 -8.63
N ALA A 132 11.35 -13.87 -8.40
CA ALA A 132 12.29 -14.97 -8.20
C ALA A 132 11.91 -15.65 -6.87
N ILE A 133 11.13 -16.73 -6.93
CA ILE A 133 10.63 -17.43 -5.74
C ILE A 133 11.77 -18.24 -5.10
N THR A 134 12.50 -17.59 -4.20
CA THR A 134 13.39 -18.28 -3.25
C THR A 134 12.53 -19.03 -2.22
N GLN A 135 12.77 -20.32 -2.02
CA GLN A 135 12.15 -21.09 -0.94
C GLN A 135 12.40 -20.41 0.43
N GLY A 136 11.38 -20.34 1.28
CA GLY A 136 11.42 -19.60 2.57
C GLY A 136 11.30 -18.07 2.45
N GLY A 137 11.42 -17.50 1.25
CA GLY A 137 11.35 -16.05 1.03
C GLY A 137 9.99 -15.46 1.40
N CYS A 138 10.00 -14.31 2.08
CA CYS A 138 8.78 -13.56 2.36
C CYS A 138 8.05 -13.18 1.05
N PRO A 139 6.77 -13.55 0.86
CA PRO A 139 6.05 -13.27 -0.39
C PRO A 139 5.97 -11.76 -0.64
N PRO A 140 6.07 -11.28 -1.89
CA PRO A 140 6.11 -9.85 -2.18
C PRO A 140 4.80 -9.13 -1.77
N LEU A 141 4.90 -7.86 -1.40
CA LEU A 141 3.71 -7.01 -1.19
C LEU A 141 2.88 -6.90 -2.48
N GLN A 142 1.56 -6.89 -2.34
CA GLN A 142 0.62 -6.71 -3.46
C GLN A 142 0.64 -5.27 -4.01
N PRO A 143 0.12 -5.03 -5.23
CA PRO A 143 0.12 -3.69 -5.86
C PRO A 143 -0.49 -2.59 -5.01
N HIS A 144 -1.61 -2.85 -4.33
CA HIS A 144 -2.29 -1.89 -3.44
C HIS A 144 -1.47 -1.60 -2.17
N GLN A 145 -0.96 -2.66 -1.52
CA GLN A 145 -0.10 -2.53 -0.35
C GLN A 145 1.16 -1.71 -0.65
N LYS A 146 1.76 -1.92 -1.82
CA LYS A 146 2.90 -1.11 -2.32
C LYS A 146 2.52 0.35 -2.56
N ALA A 147 1.31 0.64 -3.04
CA ALA A 147 0.85 2.00 -3.24
C ALA A 147 0.67 2.73 -1.90
N VAL A 148 0.01 2.11 -0.92
CA VAL A 148 -0.17 2.71 0.43
C VAL A 148 1.18 2.91 1.12
N ALA A 149 2.06 1.89 1.13
CA ALA A 149 3.40 1.99 1.71
C ALA A 149 4.30 3.04 1.02
N PHE A 150 4.08 3.30 -0.28
CA PHE A 150 4.83 4.33 -1.01
C PHE A 150 4.28 5.74 -0.77
N LEU A 151 2.96 5.88 -0.62
CA LEU A 151 2.31 7.16 -0.34
C LEU A 151 2.50 7.58 1.12
N LEU A 152 2.38 6.67 2.08
CA LEU A 152 2.62 6.91 3.51
C LEU A 152 4.09 6.65 3.88
N HIS A 153 4.97 7.52 3.39
CA HIS A 153 6.41 7.50 3.66
C HIS A 153 6.88 8.88 4.16
N PRO A 154 7.86 9.00 5.09
CA PRO A 154 8.33 10.30 5.60
C PRO A 154 8.76 11.34 4.52
N GLN A 155 9.23 10.87 3.36
CA GLN A 155 9.63 11.71 2.20
C GLN A 155 8.49 11.96 1.19
N SER A 156 7.25 11.55 1.51
CA SER A 156 6.05 11.83 0.72
C SER A 156 5.33 13.06 1.27
N PRO A 157 4.71 13.91 0.43
CA PRO A 157 3.85 15.00 0.89
C PRO A 157 2.51 14.50 1.47
N VAL A 158 2.18 13.21 1.37
CA VAL A 158 0.91 12.63 1.85
C VAL A 158 0.98 12.33 3.35
N SER A 159 0.47 13.26 4.16
CA SER A 159 0.39 13.14 5.62
C SER A 159 -0.84 12.38 6.13
N ARG A 160 -1.87 12.19 5.29
CA ARG A 160 -3.11 11.46 5.61
C ARG A 160 -3.62 10.73 4.37
N LEU A 161 -4.10 9.50 4.55
CA LEU A 161 -4.69 8.67 3.49
C LEU A 161 -5.83 7.85 4.07
N LEU A 162 -7.00 7.88 3.41
CA LEU A 162 -8.07 6.91 3.67
C LEU A 162 -7.80 5.66 2.83
N VAL A 163 -7.84 4.49 3.47
CA VAL A 163 -7.61 3.20 2.83
C VAL A 163 -8.88 2.37 2.90
N ASP A 164 -9.62 2.33 1.79
CA ASP A 164 -10.74 1.41 1.61
C ASP A 164 -10.27 0.16 0.84
N HIS A 165 -9.99 -0.91 1.58
CA HIS A 165 -9.65 -2.22 1.05
C HIS A 165 -10.53 -3.28 1.73
N PRO A 166 -11.00 -4.33 1.02
CA PRO A 166 -11.86 -5.37 1.59
C PRO A 166 -11.15 -6.19 2.69
N THR A 167 -11.91 -7.03 3.40
CA THR A 167 -11.33 -8.02 4.33
C THR A 167 -10.49 -9.05 3.55
N GLY A 168 -9.48 -9.66 4.19
CA GLY A 168 -8.52 -10.57 3.55
C GLY A 168 -7.45 -9.91 2.65
N SER A 169 -7.61 -8.64 2.25
CA SER A 169 -6.67 -7.90 1.38
C SER A 169 -5.26 -7.64 1.95
N GLY A 170 -5.00 -8.02 3.20
CA GLY A 170 -3.70 -7.85 3.86
C GLY A 170 -3.46 -6.48 4.49
N LYS A 171 -4.51 -5.77 4.93
CA LYS A 171 -4.42 -4.47 5.63
C LYS A 171 -3.43 -4.46 6.81
N THR A 172 -3.37 -5.54 7.61
CA THR A 172 -2.42 -5.70 8.73
C THR A 172 -0.97 -5.55 8.27
N ARG A 173 -0.59 -6.27 7.21
CA ARG A 173 0.76 -6.25 6.63
C ARG A 173 1.10 -4.89 5.99
N GLU A 174 0.11 -4.25 5.39
CA GLU A 174 0.23 -2.91 4.84
C GLU A 174 0.53 -1.88 5.94
N MET A 175 -0.19 -1.94 7.08
CA MET A 175 0.07 -1.10 8.24
C MET A 175 1.44 -1.39 8.88
N ILE A 176 1.89 -2.65 8.93
CA ILE A 176 3.24 -3.02 9.37
C ILE A 176 4.31 -2.35 8.48
N GLN A 177 4.12 -2.36 7.14
CA GLN A 177 5.05 -1.70 6.23
C GLN A 177 5.04 -0.18 6.37
N VAL A 178 3.87 0.44 6.57
CA VAL A 178 3.78 1.88 6.85
C VAL A 178 4.50 2.23 8.14
N LEU A 179 4.27 1.48 9.23
CA LEU A 179 4.98 1.70 10.49
C LEU A 179 6.49 1.55 10.31
N ASP A 180 6.95 0.53 9.57
CA ASP A 180 8.38 0.32 9.29
C ASP A 180 9.03 1.52 8.60
N ASN A 181 8.35 2.18 7.66
CA ASN A 181 8.83 3.42 7.02
C ASN A 181 9.16 4.51 8.07
N TYR A 182 8.39 4.59 9.15
CA TYR A 182 8.57 5.55 10.24
C TYR A 182 9.42 5.00 11.41
N PHE A 183 10.05 3.82 11.30
CA PHE A 183 10.82 3.23 12.40
C PHE A 183 11.91 4.17 12.97
N LEU A 184 12.57 4.95 12.10
CA LEU A 184 13.62 5.91 12.47
C LEU A 184 13.11 7.33 12.80
N ASP A 185 11.79 7.56 12.70
CA ASP A 185 11.17 8.79 13.23
C ASP A 185 11.21 8.74 14.78
N PRO A 186 11.63 9.79 15.50
CA PRO A 186 11.67 9.76 16.97
C PRO A 186 10.27 9.82 17.62
N ARG A 187 9.23 10.23 16.88
CA ARG A 187 7.87 10.40 17.42
C ARG A 187 7.22 9.04 17.75
N PRO A 188 6.33 8.97 18.76
CA PRO A 188 5.61 7.74 19.09
C PRO A 188 4.63 7.35 17.97
N LYS A 189 4.49 6.04 17.72
CA LYS A 189 3.52 5.47 16.77
C LYS A 189 2.42 4.84 17.61
N VAL A 190 1.17 5.20 17.35
CA VAL A 190 0.02 4.67 18.10
C VAL A 190 -0.94 4.00 17.12
N PRO A 191 -0.78 2.70 16.83
CA PRO A 191 -1.81 1.90 16.18
C PRO A 191 -3.02 1.80 17.12
N ILE A 192 -4.22 2.05 16.60
CA ILE A 192 -5.48 1.98 17.35
C ILE A 192 -6.31 0.82 16.78
N PHE A 193 -6.88 -0.01 17.66
CA PHE A 193 -7.66 -1.20 17.30
C PHE A 193 -9.02 -1.16 17.99
N PRO A 194 -10.09 -1.70 17.37
CA PRO A 194 -11.44 -1.65 17.93
C PRO A 194 -11.68 -2.65 19.07
N LYS A 195 -10.95 -3.78 19.09
CA LYS A 195 -11.08 -4.84 20.11
C LYS A 195 -9.73 -5.51 20.37
N ASP A 196 -9.55 -5.98 21.60
CA ASP A 196 -8.31 -6.59 22.11
C ASP A 196 -7.76 -7.76 21.26
N PRO A 197 -8.59 -8.71 20.74
CA PRO A 197 -8.10 -9.78 19.87
C PRO A 197 -7.45 -9.28 18.57
N VAL A 198 -7.92 -8.14 18.03
CA VAL A 198 -7.34 -7.53 16.82
C VAL A 198 -5.95 -6.96 17.11
N CYS A 199 -5.79 -6.36 18.30
CA CYS A 199 -4.50 -5.86 18.81
C CYS A 199 -3.49 -7.01 19.01
N ARG A 200 -3.91 -8.10 19.66
CA ARG A 200 -3.08 -9.31 19.86
C ARG A 200 -2.65 -9.93 18.53
N ASN A 201 -3.58 -10.10 17.59
CA ASN A 201 -3.30 -10.61 16.24
C ASN A 201 -2.34 -9.68 15.46
N PHE A 202 -2.45 -8.36 15.62
CA PHE A 202 -1.49 -7.43 15.01
C PHE A 202 -0.07 -7.65 15.52
N TYR A 203 0.15 -7.87 16.83
CA TYR A 203 1.49 -8.13 17.37
C TYR A 203 2.08 -9.45 16.89
N VAL A 204 1.27 -10.50 16.74
CA VAL A 204 1.71 -11.77 16.12
C VAL A 204 2.15 -11.52 14.67
N GLU A 205 1.32 -10.85 13.87
CA GLU A 205 1.67 -10.52 12.49
C GLU A 205 2.92 -9.60 12.39
N LEU A 206 3.11 -8.65 13.31
CA LEU A 206 4.28 -7.77 13.38
C LEU A 206 5.60 -8.54 13.58
N LEU A 207 5.56 -9.64 14.33
CA LEU A 207 6.72 -10.52 14.55
C LEU A 207 6.85 -11.62 13.48
N ARG A 208 5.77 -11.96 12.77
CA ARG A 208 5.80 -12.88 11.61
C ARG A 208 6.44 -12.23 10.38
N TRP A 209 6.09 -10.98 10.06
CA TRP A 209 6.58 -10.30 8.86
C TRP A 209 7.97 -9.64 9.08
N PRO A 210 8.87 -9.66 8.08
CA PRO A 210 10.11 -8.88 8.12
C PRO A 210 9.84 -7.38 8.34
N SER A 211 10.39 -6.84 9.43
CA SER A 211 10.32 -5.41 9.78
C SER A 211 11.46 -5.03 10.74
N ARG A 212 11.80 -3.74 10.80
CA ARG A 212 12.75 -3.19 11.78
C ARG A 212 12.24 -3.35 13.22
N TYR A 213 10.92 -3.36 13.42
CA TYR A 213 10.30 -3.66 14.72
C TYR A 213 10.55 -5.11 15.16
N ARG A 214 10.44 -6.08 14.26
CA ARG A 214 10.82 -7.47 14.52
C ARG A 214 12.30 -7.56 14.85
N ASP A 215 13.18 -7.02 14.01
CA ASP A 215 14.63 -7.06 14.22
C ASP A 215 15.05 -6.39 15.55
N PHE A 216 14.36 -5.34 15.98
CA PHE A 216 14.54 -4.70 17.30
C PHE A 216 14.09 -5.62 18.44
N PHE A 217 12.89 -6.18 18.38
CA PHE A 217 12.38 -7.12 19.38
C PHE A 217 13.28 -8.37 19.50
N SER A 218 13.76 -8.92 18.38
CA SER A 218 14.70 -10.03 18.33
C SER A 218 16.12 -9.70 18.81
N CYS A 219 16.47 -8.41 18.92
CA CYS A 219 17.68 -7.98 19.65
C CYS A 219 17.44 -7.94 21.17
N LEU A 220 16.23 -7.58 21.63
CA LEU A 220 15.87 -7.58 23.06
C LEU A 220 15.60 -8.99 23.60
N ARG A 221 15.01 -9.87 22.79
CA ARG A 221 14.61 -11.25 23.16
C ARG A 221 15.17 -12.25 22.14
N PRO A 222 16.49 -12.50 22.16
CA PRO A 222 17.15 -13.35 21.16
C PRO A 222 16.82 -14.84 21.29
N GLN A 223 16.41 -15.32 22.48
CA GLN A 223 16.00 -16.72 22.68
C GLN A 223 14.67 -17.01 21.96
N ASP A 224 13.66 -16.19 22.23
CA ASP A 224 12.35 -16.22 21.56
C ASP A 224 12.50 -16.13 20.04
N ALA A 225 13.40 -15.26 19.56
CA ALA A 225 13.67 -15.10 18.13
C ALA A 225 14.33 -16.35 17.50
N VAL A 226 15.24 -17.02 18.22
CA VAL A 226 15.85 -18.29 17.79
C VAL A 226 14.83 -19.42 17.71
N GLN A 227 13.87 -19.47 18.65
CA GLN A 227 12.74 -20.40 18.61
C GLN A 227 11.83 -20.08 17.41
N ALA A 228 11.30 -18.86 17.33
CA ALA A 228 10.37 -18.41 16.28
C ALA A 228 10.92 -18.56 14.85
N CYS A 229 12.24 -18.41 14.64
CA CYS A 229 12.85 -18.61 13.34
C CYS A 229 13.40 -20.04 13.13
N GLY A 230 13.28 -20.95 14.10
CA GLY A 230 13.83 -22.30 14.05
C GLY A 230 15.33 -22.37 13.75
N CYS A 231 16.12 -21.37 14.18
CA CYS A 231 17.54 -21.26 13.80
C CYS A 231 18.36 -20.52 14.86
N SER A 232 19.54 -21.07 15.19
CA SER A 232 20.45 -20.51 16.21
C SER A 232 21.00 -19.11 15.92
N GLU A 233 20.88 -18.62 14.68
CA GLU A 233 21.19 -17.23 14.34
C GLU A 233 20.06 -16.60 13.50
N TRP A 234 19.04 -16.09 14.19
CA TRP A 234 17.84 -15.49 13.57
C TRP A 234 18.13 -14.42 12.52
N ARG A 235 19.27 -13.72 12.64
CA ARG A 235 19.72 -12.70 11.69
C ARG A 235 19.91 -13.23 10.27
N ARG A 236 20.20 -14.53 10.10
CA ARG A 236 20.26 -15.19 8.77
C ARG A 236 18.89 -15.23 8.10
N ARG A 237 17.84 -15.44 8.89
CA ARG A 237 16.43 -15.53 8.44
C ARG A 237 15.66 -14.20 8.56
N ARG A 238 16.35 -13.06 8.73
CA ARG A 238 15.69 -11.75 8.96
C ARG A 238 14.84 -11.24 7.78
N ALA A 239 15.07 -11.75 6.57
CA ALA A 239 14.28 -11.44 5.38
C ALA A 239 13.13 -12.44 5.12
N GLU A 240 13.03 -13.50 5.92
CA GLU A 240 12.06 -14.58 5.74
C GLU A 240 10.79 -14.34 6.56
N LEU A 241 9.69 -14.93 6.09
CA LEU A 241 8.47 -15.06 6.91
C LEU A 241 8.79 -16.04 8.05
N TRP A 242 8.47 -15.67 9.29
CA TRP A 242 8.53 -16.61 10.41
C TRP A 242 7.12 -17.12 10.68
N ASP A 243 6.99 -18.40 11.02
CA ASP A 243 5.72 -18.92 11.53
C ASP A 243 5.72 -18.86 13.05
N LEU A 244 4.55 -18.53 13.60
CA LEU A 244 4.35 -18.29 15.03
C LEU A 244 3.14 -19.09 15.55
N ALA A 245 2.78 -20.15 14.83
CA ALA A 245 1.68 -21.05 15.14
C ALA A 245 2.19 -22.28 15.93
N GLU A 246 2.72 -22.04 17.12
CA GLU A 246 3.02 -23.04 18.17
C GLU A 246 2.43 -22.57 19.52
#